data_AF-A0A365Y883-F1
#
_entry.id   AF-A0A365Y883-F1
#
_cell.length_a   1.000
_cell.length_b   1.000
_cell.length_c   1.000
_cell.angle_alpha   90.00
_cell.angle_beta   90.00
_cell.angle_gamma   90.00
#
_symmetry.space_group_name_H-M   'P 1'
#
loop_
_entity.id
_entity.type
_entity.pdbx_description
1 polymer ?
#
loop_
_entity_poly.entity_id
_entity_poly.type
_entity_poly.pdbx_seq_one_letter_code
_entity_poly.pdbx_strand_id
1 'polypeptide(L)' 'MHQQRLDETWKAKLAAVVDYVKVAGSLPRYRNYATEYERSLGVWLHNQHQKRTKGTLIEWRKTALDDAVPSWHRRG' A
#
# COMPACT_ATOMS: atom_id res chain seq x y z
N MET A 1 13.99 -13.51 14.05
CA MET A 1 13.90 -13.60 12.57
C MET A 1 12.49 -13.34 11.99
N HIS A 2 11.50 -12.84 12.75
CA HIS A 2 10.13 -12.65 12.22
C HIS A 2 9.95 -11.31 11.49
N GLN A 3 10.70 -10.27 11.89
CA GLN A 3 10.55 -8.92 11.35
C GLN A 3 10.99 -8.79 9.89
N GLN A 4 12.12 -9.40 9.52
CA GLN A 4 12.67 -9.31 8.15
C GLN A 4 11.69 -9.82 7.09
N ARG A 5 11.05 -10.97 7.32
CA ARG A 5 10.07 -11.51 6.36
C ARG A 5 8.85 -10.61 6.18
N LEU A 6 8.40 -9.97 7.28
CA LEU A 6 7.30 -9.00 7.21
C LEU A 6 7.71 -7.77 6.42
N ASP A 7 8.96 -7.32 6.56
CA ASP A 7 9.48 -6.15 5.85
C ASP A 7 9.67 -6.44 4.36
N GLU A 8 10.18 -7.62 4.00
CA GLU A 8 10.25 -8.09 2.61
C GLU A 8 8.86 -8.22 1.98
N THR A 9 7.92 -8.85 2.67
CA THR A 9 6.53 -8.97 2.21
C THR A 9 5.90 -7.59 2.04
N TRP A 10 6.19 -6.66 2.95
CA TRP A 10 5.71 -5.28 2.86
C TRP A 10 6.29 -4.56 1.64
N LYS A 11 7.60 -4.70 1.40
CA LYS A 11 8.27 -4.13 0.21
C LYS A 11 7.73 -4.71 -1.10
N ALA A 12 7.50 -6.02 -1.15
CA ALA A 12 6.90 -6.67 -2.31
C ALA A 12 5.48 -6.14 -2.58
N LYS A 13 4.67 -5.95 -1.53
CA LYS A 13 3.34 -5.33 -1.68
C LYS A 13 3.42 -3.87 -2.10
N LEU A 14 4.38 -3.09 -1.59
CA LEU A 14 4.60 -1.72 -2.04
C LEU A 14 4.92 -1.70 -3.54
N ALA A 15 5.87 -2.53 -3.99
CA ALA A 15 6.24 -2.63 -5.40
C ALA A 15 5.04 -2.99 -6.28
N ALA A 16 4.19 -3.92 -5.83
CA ALA A 16 2.95 -4.29 -6.51
C ALA A 16 1.96 -3.12 -6.63
N VAL A 17 1.79 -2.31 -5.57
CA VAL A 17 0.96 -1.09 -5.64
C VAL A 17 1.57 -0.07 -6.62
N VAL A 18 2.88 0.14 -6.56
CA VAL A 18 3.60 1.08 -7.45
C VAL A 18 3.43 0.68 -8.91
N ASP A 19 3.63 -0.60 -9.22
CA ASP A 19 3.46 -1.15 -10.56
C ASP A 19 2.02 -0.95 -11.05
N TYR A 20 1.03 -1.32 -10.22
CA TYR A 20 -0.37 -1.08 -10.52
C TYR A 20 -0.67 0.41 -10.78
N VAL A 21 -0.16 1.32 -9.95
CA VAL A 21 -0.37 2.76 -10.11
C VAL A 21 0.31 3.28 -11.38
N LYS A 22 1.47 2.74 -11.75
CA LYS A 22 2.15 3.08 -13.01
C LYS A 22 1.36 2.63 -14.23
N VAL A 23 0.78 1.42 -14.19
CA VAL A 23 0.04 0.84 -15.31
C VAL A 23 -1.37 1.42 -15.42
N ALA A 24 -2.12 1.46 -14.32
CA ALA A 24 -3.50 1.93 -14.28
C ALA A 24 -3.61 3.46 -14.18
N GLY A 25 -2.56 4.16 -13.76
CA GLY A 25 -2.58 5.60 -13.47
C GLY A 25 -3.43 5.99 -12.26
N SER A 26 -3.93 5.00 -11.49
CA SER A 26 -4.85 5.19 -10.38
C SER A 26 -4.53 4.23 -9.22
N LEU A 27 -4.89 4.63 -8.00
CA LEU A 27 -4.73 3.78 -6.83
C LEU A 27 -5.67 2.57 -6.89
N PRO A 28 -5.22 1.38 -6.45
CA PRO A 28 -6.07 0.20 -6.42
C PRO A 28 -7.21 0.42 -5.43
N ARG A 29 -8.45 0.24 -5.89
CA ARG A 29 -9.65 0.50 -5.08
C ARG A 29 -10.23 -0.82 -4.59
N TYR A 30 -10.50 -0.90 -3.29
CA TYR A 30 -11.13 -2.11 -2.73
C TYR A 30 -12.61 -2.26 -3.17
N ARG A 31 -13.24 -1.19 -3.66
CA ARG A 31 -14.70 -1.11 -3.85
C ARG A 31 -15.15 -1.30 -5.31
N ASN A 32 -14.28 -1.05 -6.28
CA ASN A 32 -14.59 -1.12 -7.71
C ASN A 32 -13.48 -1.90 -8.45
N TYR A 33 -13.11 -3.06 -7.90
CA TYR A 33 -11.96 -3.83 -8.37
C TYR A 33 -12.30 -4.60 -9.64
N ALA A 34 -11.41 -4.55 -10.63
CA ALA A 34 -11.51 -5.37 -11.83
C ALA A 34 -10.98 -6.80 -11.59
N THR A 35 -10.06 -6.96 -10.64
CA THR A 35 -9.36 -8.22 -10.35
C THR A 35 -9.15 -8.44 -8.86
N GLU A 36 -9.01 -9.71 -8.45
CA GLU A 36 -8.68 -10.06 -7.07
C GLU A 36 -7.33 -9.47 -6.61
N TYR A 37 -6.41 -9.29 -7.56
CA TYR A 37 -5.12 -8.63 -7.33
C TYR A 37 -5.30 -7.19 -6.85
N GLU A 38 -6.10 -6.40 -7.57
CA GLU A 38 -6.42 -5.02 -7.19
C GLU A 38 -7.11 -4.96 -5.82
N ARG A 39 -8.06 -5.86 -5.56
CA ARG A 39 -8.73 -5.96 -4.26
C ARG A 39 -7.73 -6.15 -3.12
N SER A 40 -6.77 -7.07 -3.28
CA SER A 40 -5.74 -7.35 -2.28
C SER A 40 -4.85 -6.13 -2.01
N LEU A 41 -4.49 -5.38 -3.05
CA LEU A 41 -3.71 -4.15 -2.93
C LEU A 41 -4.51 -3.02 -2.26
N GLY A 42 -5.77 -2.84 -2.64
CA GLY A 42 -6.67 -1.87 -2.03
C GLY A 42 -6.91 -2.13 -0.54
N VAL A 43 -7.11 -3.40 -0.15
CA VAL A 43 -7.22 -3.79 1.27
C VAL A 43 -5.89 -3.54 2.00
N TRP A 44 -4.75 -3.81 1.36
CA TRP A 44 -3.45 -3.55 1.97
C TRP A 44 -3.21 -2.05 2.21
N LEU A 45 -3.52 -1.19 1.23
CA LEU A 45 -3.48 0.27 1.40
C LEU A 45 -4.40 0.74 2.51
N HIS A 46 -5.63 0.21 2.57
CA HIS A 46 -6.57 0.51 3.66
C HIS A 46 -5.98 0.15 5.03
N ASN A 47 -5.32 -1.00 5.14
CA ASN A 47 -4.61 -1.39 6.36
C ASN A 47 -3.47 -0.43 6.72
N GLN A 48 -2.73 0.10 5.73
CA GLN A 48 -1.70 1.12 6.00
C GLN A 48 -2.32 2.42 6.53
N HIS A 49 -3.45 2.88 5.97
CA HIS A 49 -4.18 4.04 6.49
C HIS A 49 -4.68 3.84 7.92
N GLN A 50 -5.20 2.66 8.22
CA GLN A 50 -5.64 2.31 9.57
C GLN A 50 -4.45 2.35 10.54
N LYS A 51 -3.31 1.75 10.16
CA LYS A 51 -2.08 1.81 10.98
C LYS A 51 -1.58 3.24 11.16
N ARG A 52 -1.63 4.09 10.12
CA ARG A 52 -1.27 5.51 10.20
C ARG A 52 -2.18 6.25 11.18
N THR A 53 -3.49 6.05 11.08
CA THR A 53 -4.49 6.68 11.96
C THR A 53 -4.31 6.21 13.40
N LYS A 54 -3.95 4.94 13.60
CA LYS A 54 -3.65 4.36 14.92
C LYS A 54 -2.25 4.71 15.45
N GLY A 55 -1.40 5.40 14.69
CA GLY A 55 -0.02 5.69 15.09
C GLY A 55 0.90 4.46 15.18
N THR A 56 0.50 3.31 14.64
CA THR A 56 1.29 2.05 14.66
C THR A 56 2.03 1.80 13.34
N LEU A 57 1.92 2.71 12.38
CA LEU A 57 2.68 2.66 11.14
C LEU A 57 4.12 3.10 11.40
N ILE A 58 5.07 2.21 11.11
CA ILE A 58 6.50 2.49 11.27
C ILE A 58 6.92 3.61 10.31
N GLU A 59 7.77 4.53 10.78
CA GLU A 59 8.20 5.70 10.02
C GLU A 59 8.80 5.34 8.66
N TRP A 60 9.71 4.37 8.59
CA TRP A 60 10.31 3.98 7.30
C TRP A 60 9.29 3.47 6.29
N ARG A 61 8.20 2.80 6.75
CA ARG A 61 7.10 2.34 5.88
C ARG A 61 6.29 3.51 5.36
N LYS A 62 6.05 4.50 6.21
CA LYS A 62 5.38 5.73 5.85
C LYS A 62 6.21 6.49 4.80
N THR A 63 7.51 6.69 5.03
CA THR A 63 8.41 7.36 4.09
C THR A 63 8.47 6.63 2.75
N ALA A 64 8.59 5.30 2.76
CA ALA A 64 8.63 4.52 1.52
C ALA A 64 7.30 4.56 0.75
N LEU A 65 6.14 4.62 1.42
CA LEU A 65 4.85 4.84 0.76
C LEU A 65 4.74 6.26 0.17
N ASP A 66 5.21 7.26 0.91
CA ASP A 66 5.18 8.66 0.49
C ASP A 66 6.04 8.89 -0.75
N ASP A 67 7.25 8.31 -0.75
CA ASP A 67 8.19 8.35 -1.88
C ASP A 67 7.67 7.59 -3.10
N ALA A 68 7.19 6.36 -2.89
CA ALA A 68 6.84 5.49 -4.01
C ALA A 68 5.45 5.78 -4.59
N VAL A 69 4.50 6.21 -3.76
CA VAL A 69 3.10 6.44 -4.17
C VAL A 69 2.55 7.66 -3.45
N PRO A 70 3.00 8.90 -3.73
CA PRO A 70 2.57 10.09 -2.98
C PRO A 70 1.05 10.29 -2.98
N SER A 71 0.31 9.77 -3.96
CA SER A 71 -1.16 9.82 -3.95
C SER A 71 -1.81 8.95 -2.86
N TRP A 72 -1.10 8.00 -2.24
CA TRP A 72 -1.65 7.02 -1.30
C TRP A 72 -2.40 7.65 -0.12
N HIS A 73 -1.87 8.75 0.43
CA HIS A 73 -2.47 9.45 1.57
C HIS A 73 -3.75 10.24 1.22
N ARG A 74 -4.07 10.42 -0.08
CA ARG A 74 -5.23 11.16 -0.55
C ARG A 74 -6.46 10.25 -0.43
N ARG A 75 -7.33 10.53 0.54
CA ARG A 75 -8.66 9.92 0.58
C ARG A 75 -9.44 10.42 -0.64
N GLY A 76 -9.48 9.63 -1.70
CA GLY A 76 -10.40 9.79 -2.81
C GLY A 76 -11.69 9.03 -2.56
#